data_AF-A0A9N9SEK1-F1
#
_entry.id   AF-A0A9N9SEK1-F1
#
_cell.length_a   1.000
_cell.length_b   1.000
_cell.length_c   1.000
_cell.angle_alpha   90.00
_cell.angle_beta   90.00
_cell.angle_gamma   90.00
#
_symmetry.space_group_name_H-M   'P 1'
#
loop_
_entity.id
_entity.type
_entity.pdbx_description
1 polymer ?
#
loop_
_entity_poly.entity_id
_entity_poly.type
_entity_poly.pdbx_seq_one_letter_code
_entity_poly.pdbx_strand_id
1 'polypeptide(L)'
;MFLFVEREIRGGLSQICSKRRAKANNKFMMPSYDSSKPDSYLMYFDVNNQYGWAMSHALPYGGFEWADTNHDVTTVADAALERYILEVDLEYPRRLHDSHKNLSFCSGHMNPKTMKPPTRSSQPTKMMAKLNNKKKYFIHY
;
A
#
# COMPACT_ATOMS: atom_id res chain seq x y z
N MET A 1 21.99 9.99 2.84
CA MET A 1 20.78 10.19 2.02
C MET A 1 20.47 9.00 1.13
N PHE A 2 21.42 8.47 0.34
CA PHE A 2 21.19 7.27 -0.49
C PHE A 2 20.57 6.09 0.28
N LEU A 3 21.20 5.65 1.37
CA LEU A 3 20.68 4.56 2.21
C LEU A 3 19.33 4.89 2.88
N PHE A 4 18.99 6.16 3.03
CA PHE A 4 17.70 6.59 3.57
C PHE A 4 16.59 6.34 2.53
N VAL A 5 16.83 6.74 1.28
CA VAL A 5 15.91 6.51 0.15
C VAL A 5 15.83 5.02 -0.21
N GLU A 6 16.96 4.29 -0.21
CA GLU A 6 16.96 2.85 -0.52
C GLU A 6 16.09 2.03 0.44
N ARG A 7 16.07 2.41 1.73
CA ARG A 7 15.22 1.77 2.75
C ARG A 7 13.73 2.00 2.54
N GLU A 8 13.35 3.04 1.80
CA GLU A 8 11.96 3.36 1.50
C GLU A 8 11.42 2.58 0.30
N ILE A 9 12.28 2.14 -0.61
CA ILE A 9 11.88 1.45 -1.84
C ILE A 9 11.05 0.22 -1.49
N ARG A 10 9.83 0.18 -2.05
CA ARG A 10 8.84 -0.86 -1.83
C ARG A 10 8.37 -1.43 -3.15
N GLY A 11 8.01 -2.72 -3.14
CA GLY A 11 7.42 -3.40 -4.29
C GLY A 11 5.89 -3.23 -4.37
N GLY A 12 5.28 -3.98 -5.28
CA GLY A 12 3.83 -4.04 -5.41
C GLY A 12 3.13 -4.70 -4.22
N LEU A 13 1.93 -4.22 -3.89
CA LEU A 13 1.09 -4.81 -2.86
C LEU A 13 0.29 -5.98 -3.44
N SER A 14 0.51 -7.18 -2.89
CA SER A 14 -0.29 -8.37 -3.20
C SER A 14 -0.97 -8.87 -1.93
N GLN A 15 -2.27 -8.60 -1.82
CA GLN A 15 -3.07 -8.89 -0.63
C GLN A 15 -4.35 -9.66 -0.99
N ILE A 16 -4.72 -10.57 -0.10
CA ILE A 16 -6.05 -11.17 -0.05
C ILE A 16 -6.84 -10.37 0.98
N CYS A 17 -7.95 -9.77 0.54
CA CYS A 17 -8.81 -8.95 1.39
C CYS A 17 -9.75 -9.82 2.24
N SER A 18 -10.94 -9.31 2.59
CA SER A 18 -11.89 -9.95 3.53
C SER A 18 -12.19 -11.44 3.29
N LYS A 19 -12.19 -11.93 2.04
CA LYS A 19 -12.55 -13.32 1.72
C LYS A 19 -11.39 -14.02 1.01
N ARG A 20 -10.95 -15.15 1.58
CA ARG A 20 -9.88 -15.99 1.00
C ARG A 20 -10.25 -16.58 -0.36
N ARG A 21 -11.53 -16.88 -0.56
CA ARG A 21 -12.07 -17.39 -1.81
C ARG A 21 -13.46 -16.79 -2.03
N ALA A 22 -13.67 -16.24 -3.22
CA ALA A 22 -15.00 -15.88 -3.70
C ALA A 22 -15.34 -16.79 -4.88
N LYS A 23 -16.57 -17.32 -4.90
CA LYS A 23 -17.11 -18.07 -6.03
C LYS A 23 -18.42 -17.38 -6.43
N ALA A 24 -18.50 -16.96 -7.68
CA ALA A 24 -19.75 -16.47 -8.26
C ALA A 24 -20.71 -17.63 -8.53
N ASN A 25 -22.01 -17.33 -8.48
CA ASN A 25 -23.09 -18.16 -8.94
C ASN A 25 -23.80 -17.40 -10.05
N ASN A 26 -23.39 -17.57 -11.30
CA ASN A 26 -24.04 -16.91 -12.43
C ASN A 26 -24.52 -17.93 -13.46
N LYS A 27 -25.53 -17.53 -14.24
CA LYS A 27 -26.20 -18.37 -15.26
C LYS A 27 -25.28 -18.87 -16.37
N PHE A 28 -24.12 -18.23 -16.56
CA PHE A 28 -23.16 -18.59 -17.59
C PHE A 28 -22.15 -19.67 -17.12
N MET A 29 -22.09 -19.98 -15.82
CA MET A 29 -21.16 -20.95 -15.24
C MET A 29 -21.70 -22.40 -15.24
N MET A 30 -22.17 -22.89 -16.39
CA MET A 30 -22.62 -24.28 -16.54
C MET A 30 -21.43 -25.26 -16.59
N PRO A 31 -21.49 -26.45 -15.95
CA PRO A 31 -22.63 -27.06 -15.25
C PRO A 31 -22.72 -26.72 -13.74
N SER A 32 -21.89 -25.79 -13.25
CA SER A 32 -21.75 -25.49 -11.81
C SER A 32 -22.77 -24.50 -11.24
N TYR A 33 -23.71 -24.01 -12.07
CA TYR A 33 -24.75 -23.05 -11.68
C TYR A 33 -25.84 -23.73 -10.85
N ASP A 34 -26.24 -23.05 -9.78
CA ASP A 34 -27.27 -23.52 -8.85
C ASP A 34 -28.43 -22.52 -8.85
N SER A 35 -29.56 -22.93 -9.43
CA SER A 35 -30.78 -22.10 -9.53
C SER A 35 -31.46 -21.84 -8.19
N SER A 36 -31.09 -22.56 -7.13
CA SER A 36 -31.62 -22.33 -5.78
C SER A 36 -30.93 -21.16 -5.06
N LYS A 37 -29.77 -20.71 -5.55
CA LYS A 37 -28.98 -19.62 -4.96
C LYS A 37 -29.14 -18.33 -5.76
N PRO A 38 -29.04 -17.15 -5.12
CA PRO A 38 -29.08 -15.88 -5.83
C PRO A 38 -27.94 -15.76 -6.84
N ASP A 39 -28.21 -15.04 -7.93
CA ASP A 39 -27.21 -14.70 -8.93
C ASP A 39 -26.12 -13.81 -8.32
N SER A 40 -24.85 -14.13 -8.58
CA SER A 40 -23.70 -13.35 -8.14
C SER A 40 -22.59 -13.36 -9.19
N TYR A 41 -21.95 -12.21 -9.36
CA TYR A 41 -20.90 -11.97 -10.34
C TYR A 41 -19.62 -11.51 -9.64
N LEU A 42 -18.48 -11.80 -10.27
CA LEU A 42 -17.19 -11.27 -9.86
C LEU A 42 -16.75 -10.24 -10.88
N MET A 43 -16.16 -9.15 -10.40
CA MET A 43 -15.62 -8.08 -11.25
C MET A 43 -14.11 -8.05 -11.11
N TYR A 44 -13.42 -7.95 -12.23
CA TYR A 44 -11.97 -7.79 -12.30
C TYR A 44 -11.66 -6.40 -12.85
N PHE A 45 -10.85 -5.64 -12.11
CA PHE A 45 -10.36 -4.34 -12.52
C PHE A 45 -8.85 -4.45 -12.73
N ASP A 46 -8.39 -3.93 -13.85
CA ASP A 46 -6.98 -3.85 -14.20
C ASP A 46 -6.64 -2.43 -14.64
N VAL A 47 -5.51 -1.92 -14.19
CA VAL A 47 -5.05 -0.58 -14.56
C VAL A 47 -4.07 -0.72 -15.71
N ASN A 48 -4.44 -0.19 -16.87
CA ASN A 48 -3.59 -0.18 -18.06
C ASN A 48 -2.31 0.63 -17.79
N ASN A 49 -1.15 -0.03 -17.85
CA ASN A 49 0.16 0.60 -17.66
C ASN A 49 0.30 1.39 -16.34
N GLN A 50 0.05 0.72 -15.20
CA GLN A 50 0.12 1.34 -13.87
C GLN A 50 1.43 2.11 -13.61
N TYR A 51 2.59 1.52 -13.93
CA TYR A 51 3.88 2.18 -13.72
C TYR A 51 4.07 3.37 -14.66
N GLY A 52 3.68 3.28 -15.94
CA GLY A 52 3.76 4.41 -16.86
C GLY A 52 2.84 5.58 -16.46
N TRP A 53 1.66 5.28 -15.92
CA TRP A 53 0.78 6.31 -15.34
C TRP A 53 1.45 6.98 -14.13
N ALA A 54 2.06 6.22 -13.22
CA ALA A 54 2.82 6.77 -12.10
C ALA A 54 4.02 7.62 -12.55
N MET A 55 4.73 7.19 -13.60
CA MET A 55 5.85 7.92 -14.20
C MET A 55 5.44 9.19 -14.95
N SER A 56 4.14 9.37 -15.24
CA SER A 56 3.61 10.59 -15.85
C SER A 56 3.35 11.70 -14.82
N HIS A 57 3.49 11.40 -13.53
CA HIS A 57 3.39 12.40 -12.45
C HIS A 57 4.76 12.98 -12.13
N ALA A 58 4.80 14.10 -11.39
CA ALA A 58 6.06 14.67 -10.92
C ALA A 58 6.82 13.65 -10.05
N LEU A 59 8.10 13.45 -10.36
CA LEU A 59 8.99 12.52 -9.66
C LEU A 59 10.23 13.27 -9.16
N PRO A 60 10.78 12.89 -7.99
CA PRO A 60 12.02 13.47 -7.50
C PRO A 60 13.19 13.05 -8.40
N TYR A 61 13.98 14.02 -8.87
CA TYR A 61 15.09 13.78 -9.80
C TYR A 61 16.45 14.27 -9.30
N GLY A 62 16.50 15.20 -8.34
CA GLY A 62 17.76 15.77 -7.84
C GLY A 62 17.55 16.87 -6.80
N GLY A 63 18.64 17.48 -6.34
CA GLY A 63 18.59 18.59 -5.37
C GLY A 63 18.17 18.19 -3.96
N PHE A 64 18.37 16.93 -3.58
CA PHE A 64 17.97 16.45 -2.26
C PHE A 64 18.86 17.05 -1.16
N GLU A 65 18.22 17.66 -0.18
CA GLU A 65 18.87 18.26 0.99
C GLU A 65 18.13 17.85 2.27
N TRP A 66 18.84 17.87 3.39
CA TRP A 66 18.20 17.66 4.68
C TRP A 66 17.52 18.95 5.12
N ALA A 67 16.25 18.87 5.48
CA ALA A 67 15.47 19.98 6.01
C ALA A 67 15.17 19.78 7.50
N ASP A 68 14.75 20.86 8.16
CA ASP A 68 14.28 20.81 9.54
C ASP A 68 12.99 19.99 9.67
N THR A 69 12.68 19.51 10.86
CA THR A 69 11.58 18.55 11.08
C THR A 69 10.19 19.18 11.21
N ASN A 70 10.08 20.51 11.25
CA ASN A 70 8.83 21.25 11.48
C ASN A 70 8.20 21.78 10.19
N HIS A 71 7.84 20.89 9.27
CA HIS A 71 7.11 21.23 8.06
C HIS A 71 5.67 20.72 8.11
N ASP A 72 4.70 21.60 7.84
CA ASP A 72 3.32 21.19 7.61
C ASP A 72 3.14 20.70 6.18
N VAL A 73 3.44 19.42 5.96
CA VAL A 73 3.33 18.79 4.64
C VAL A 73 1.92 18.73 4.08
N THR A 74 0.88 18.99 4.89
CA THR A 74 -0.51 19.03 4.39
C THR A 74 -0.79 20.26 3.53
N THR A 75 0.10 21.24 3.56
CA THR A 75 0.02 22.46 2.75
C THR A 75 0.76 22.34 1.41
N VAL A 76 1.53 21.26 1.22
CA VAL A 76 2.29 21.01 -0.01
C VAL A 76 1.33 20.56 -1.11
N ALA A 77 1.31 21.30 -2.22
CA ALA A 77 0.48 20.95 -3.36
C ALA A 77 1.04 19.74 -4.11
N ASP A 78 0.16 18.90 -4.68
CA ASP A 78 0.58 17.74 -5.49
C ASP A 78 1.49 18.14 -6.68
N ALA A 79 1.39 19.38 -7.17
CA ALA A 79 2.22 19.90 -8.26
C ALA A 79 3.43 20.73 -7.79
N ALA A 80 3.75 20.71 -6.49
CA ALA A 80 4.88 21.45 -5.94
C ALA A 80 6.22 20.97 -6.55
N LEU A 81 7.11 21.93 -6.79
CA LEU A 81 8.47 21.67 -7.28
C LEU A 81 9.37 21.10 -6.17
N GLU A 82 9.11 21.52 -4.93
CA GLU A 82 9.79 21.02 -3.74
C GLU A 82 8.87 20.04 -3.01
N ARG A 83 9.47 18.95 -2.54
CA ARG A 83 8.78 17.82 -1.92
C ARG A 83 9.61 17.23 -0.79
N TYR A 84 8.95 16.51 0.10
CA TYR A 84 9.52 16.00 1.32
C TYR A 84 9.47 14.48 1.38
N ILE A 85 10.56 13.90 1.86
CA ILE A 85 10.62 12.50 2.29
C ILE A 85 10.78 12.51 3.81
N LEU A 86 9.82 11.93 4.52
CA LEU A 86 9.79 11.98 5.98
C LEU A 86 9.84 10.59 6.58
N GLU A 87 10.65 10.40 7.64
CA GLU A 87 10.57 9.25 8.54
C GLU A 87 9.71 9.62 9.75
N VAL A 88 8.51 9.06 9.88
CA VAL A 88 7.51 9.44 10.88
C VAL A 88 6.99 8.25 11.68
N ASP A 89 6.49 8.52 12.87
CA ASP A 89 5.68 7.57 13.63
C ASP A 89 4.20 7.81 13.31
N LEU A 90 3.47 6.76 12.93
CA LEU A 90 2.06 6.84 12.55
C LEU A 90 1.19 6.09 13.56
N GLU A 91 0.17 6.77 14.07
CA GLU A 91 -0.93 6.12 14.77
C GLU A 91 -2.00 5.67 13.76
N TYR A 92 -2.55 4.47 13.95
CA TYR A 92 -3.66 3.95 13.16
C TYR A 92 -4.90 3.83 14.04
N PRO A 93 -5.77 4.86 14.09
CA PRO A 93 -6.92 4.87 14.98
C PRO A 93 -7.89 3.71 14.73
N ARG A 94 -8.36 3.09 15.81
CA ARG A 94 -9.27 1.94 15.75
C ARG A 94 -10.55 2.21 14.96
N ARG A 95 -11.04 3.46 15.00
CA ARG A 95 -12.23 3.91 14.25
C ARG A 95 -12.11 3.71 12.72
N LEU A 96 -10.88 3.62 12.18
CA LEU A 96 -10.62 3.43 10.76
C LEU A 96 -10.54 1.94 10.35
N HIS A 97 -10.57 1.01 11.30
CA HIS A 97 -10.26 -0.39 11.01
C HIS A 97 -11.32 -1.03 10.09
N ASP A 98 -12.59 -0.73 10.33
CA ASP A 98 -13.68 -1.34 9.56
C ASP A 98 -13.74 -0.81 8.13
N SER A 99 -13.49 0.49 7.93
CA SER A 99 -13.42 1.11 6.60
C SER A 99 -12.17 0.67 5.83
N HIS A 100 -11.03 0.50 6.50
CA HIS A 100 -9.74 0.22 5.87
C HIS A 100 -9.37 -1.28 5.83
N LYS A 101 -10.26 -2.18 6.28
CA LYS A 101 -9.98 -3.62 6.38
C LYS A 101 -9.53 -4.29 5.08
N ASN A 102 -9.99 -3.77 3.94
CA ASN A 102 -9.68 -4.34 2.62
C ASN A 102 -8.45 -3.70 1.98
N LEU A 103 -8.26 -2.40 2.18
CA LEU A 103 -7.18 -1.64 1.55
C LEU A 103 -6.62 -0.65 2.57
N SER A 104 -5.80 -1.17 3.50
CA SER A 104 -5.22 -0.32 4.54
C SER A 104 -4.10 0.52 3.98
N PHE A 105 -4.07 1.80 4.36
CA PHE A 105 -2.92 2.66 4.09
C PHE A 105 -1.64 2.20 4.78
N CYS A 106 -0.53 2.75 4.31
CA CYS A 106 0.79 2.61 4.92
C CYS A 106 1.28 1.15 5.02
N SER A 107 1.23 0.41 3.92
CA SER A 107 1.78 -0.95 3.80
C SER A 107 3.29 -0.97 4.05
N GLY A 108 3.80 -2.04 4.66
CA GLY A 108 5.21 -2.16 5.03
C GLY A 108 5.78 -3.55 4.82
N HIS A 109 7.11 -3.65 4.78
CA HIS A 109 7.82 -4.92 4.65
C HIS A 109 7.78 -5.69 5.95
N MET A 110 7.34 -6.94 5.86
CA MET A 110 7.14 -7.81 7.03
C MET A 110 7.65 -9.20 6.70
N ASN A 111 8.25 -9.86 7.68
CA ASN A 111 8.60 -11.27 7.54
C ASN A 111 7.31 -12.12 7.61
N PRO A 112 6.99 -12.94 6.58
CA PRO A 112 5.75 -13.72 6.56
C PRO A 112 5.62 -14.76 7.67
N LYS A 113 6.73 -15.25 8.22
CA LYS A 113 6.74 -16.26 9.28
C LYS A 113 6.57 -15.65 10.66
N THR A 114 7.28 -14.55 10.93
CA THR A 114 7.29 -13.94 12.28
C THR A 114 6.28 -12.81 12.42
N MET A 115 5.74 -12.29 11.31
CA MET A 115 4.86 -11.13 11.26
C MET A 115 5.46 -9.87 11.91
N LYS A 116 6.80 -9.80 12.00
CA LYS A 116 7.59 -8.68 12.52
C LYS A 116 8.38 -7.99 11.38
N PRO A 117 8.70 -6.69 11.53
CA PRO A 117 9.57 -6.00 10.59
C PRO A 117 10.91 -6.75 10.46
N PRO A 118 11.54 -6.74 9.27
CA PRO A 118 12.83 -7.36 9.09
C PRO A 118 13.88 -6.70 9.98
N THR A 119 14.71 -7.51 10.63
CA THR A 119 15.87 -7.02 11.40
C THR A 119 17.17 -7.11 10.61
N ARG A 120 17.18 -7.86 9.50
CA ARG A 120 18.32 -8.04 8.60
C ARG A 120 17.84 -8.03 7.15
N SER A 121 18.67 -7.49 6.25
CA SER A 121 18.35 -7.39 4.82
C SER A 121 18.11 -8.72 4.13
N SER A 122 18.76 -9.80 4.58
CA SER A 122 18.61 -11.15 4.00
C SER A 122 17.32 -11.87 4.40
N GLN A 123 16.50 -11.29 5.29
CA GLN A 123 15.26 -11.94 5.70
C GLN A 123 14.22 -11.86 4.58
N PRO A 124 13.48 -12.95 4.31
CA PRO A 124 12.38 -12.89 3.36
C PRO A 124 11.32 -11.94 3.89
N THR A 125 10.95 -10.96 3.07
CA THR A 125 9.90 -9.98 3.39
C THR A 125 8.81 -10.00 2.33
N LYS A 126 7.60 -9.67 2.75
CA LYS A 126 6.48 -9.38 1.85
C LYS A 126 5.88 -8.04 2.26
N MET A 127 5.46 -7.26 1.28
CA MET A 127 4.67 -6.07 1.55
C MET A 127 3.29 -6.48 2.08
N MET A 128 2.94 -5.97 3.26
CA MET A 128 1.67 -6.27 3.92
C MET A 128 0.98 -4.98 4.37
N ALA A 129 -0.32 -4.94 4.11
CA ALA A 129 -1.22 -3.89 4.59
C ALA A 129 -1.72 -4.28 5.99
N LYS A 130 -1.47 -3.44 6.98
CA LYS A 130 -1.82 -3.68 8.39
C LYS A 130 -2.39 -2.42 9.02
N LEU A 131 -3.39 -2.62 9.89
CA LEU A 131 -4.11 -1.60 10.64
C LEU A 131 -3.47 -1.30 12.02
N ASN A 132 -2.15 -1.43 12.13
CA ASN A 132 -1.43 -1.16 13.38
C ASN A 132 -0.62 0.12 13.27
N ASN A 133 -0.29 0.71 14.42
CA ASN A 133 0.65 1.82 14.49
C ASN A 133 1.97 1.46 13.82
N LYS A 134 2.56 2.44 13.15
CA LYS A 134 3.85 2.31 12.46
C LYS A 134 4.88 3.16 13.20
N LYS A 135 6.11 2.66 13.22
CA LYS A 135 7.26 3.37 13.75
C LYS A 135 8.29 3.53 12.65
N LYS A 136 8.91 4.69 12.56
CA LYS A 136 9.93 5.01 11.53
C LYS A 136 9.45 4.68 10.10
N TYR A 137 8.23 5.09 9.79
CA TYR A 137 7.58 4.86 8.51
C TYR A 137 7.91 6.00 7.55
N PHE A 138 8.23 5.63 6.30
CA PHE A 138 8.56 6.60 5.26
C PHE A 138 7.31 7.02 4.47
N ILE A 139 7.15 8.33 4.30
CA ILE A 139 6.10 8.98 3.50
C ILE A 139 6.72 10.02 2.55
N HIS A 140 6.05 10.20 1.40
CA HIS A 140 6.38 11.21 0.39
C HIS A 140 5.24 12.23 0.29
N TYR A 141 5.56 13.51 0.24
CA TYR A 141 4.64 14.64 -0.01
C TYR A 141 5.24 15.59 -1.03
#